data_AF-B1ZPG0-F1
#
_entry.id   AF-B1ZPG0-F1
#
_cell.length_a   1.000
_cell.length_b   1.000
_cell.length_c   1.000
_cell.angle_alpha   90.00
_cell.angle_beta   90.00
_cell.angle_gamma   90.00
#
_symmetry.space_group_name_H-M   'P 1'
#
loop_
_entity.id
_entity.type
_entity.pdbx_description
1 polymer ?
#
loop_
_entity_poly.entity_id
_entity_poly.type
_entity_poly.pdbx_seq_one_letter_code
_entity_poly.pdbx_strand_id
1 'polypeptide(L)'
;MNTNETPDPSAANLLTLRNQPDPVKVITDRLRVREMGPADHIRTKHEVKAWVETAGDAKEAEAIITRARARRELQQTQSVTQKMTERQGQRMDP
;
A
#
# COMPACT_ATOMS: atom_id res chain seq x y z
N MET A 1 -8.73 -20.46 -0.41
CA MET A 1 -7.39 -20.21 -0.98
C MET A 1 -7.58 -19.24 -2.12
N ASN A 2 -7.20 -17.97 -1.97
CA ASN A 2 -7.40 -16.96 -3.02
C ASN A 2 -6.08 -16.74 -3.77
N THR A 3 -5.92 -17.41 -4.90
CA THR A 3 -4.68 -17.51 -5.67
C THR A 3 -4.46 -16.36 -6.67
N ASN A 4 -5.10 -15.20 -6.47
CA ASN A 4 -4.93 -14.01 -7.33
C ASN A 4 -4.23 -12.86 -6.59
N GLU A 5 -3.34 -13.17 -5.65
CA GLU A 5 -2.44 -12.17 -5.11
C GLU A 5 -1.40 -11.84 -6.18
N THR A 6 -1.64 -10.77 -6.95
CA THR A 6 -0.59 -10.17 -7.77
C THR A 6 0.62 -9.96 -6.86
N PRO A 7 1.76 -10.62 -7.12
CA PRO A 7 2.88 -10.59 -6.20
C PRO A 7 3.32 -9.17 -5.98
N ASP A 8 3.71 -8.87 -4.74
CA ASP A 8 4.27 -7.59 -4.35
C ASP A 8 5.39 -7.21 -5.34
N PRO A 9 5.42 -5.96 -5.81
CA PRO A 9 6.45 -5.54 -6.75
C PRO A 9 7.83 -5.60 -6.09
N SER A 10 8.84 -6.05 -6.83
CA SER A 10 10.24 -5.93 -6.43
C SER A 10 10.77 -4.52 -6.69
N ALA A 11 11.91 -4.17 -6.08
CA ALA A 11 12.55 -2.88 -6.35
C ALA A 11 12.96 -2.72 -7.81
N ALA A 12 13.42 -3.81 -8.46
CA ALA A 12 13.67 -3.83 -9.89
C ALA A 12 12.42 -3.46 -10.71
N ASN A 13 11.24 -3.97 -10.30
CA ASN A 13 9.99 -3.60 -10.95
C ASN A 13 9.71 -2.09 -10.77
N LEU A 14 9.87 -1.52 -9.57
CA LEU A 14 9.66 -0.08 -9.37
C LEU A 14 10.61 0.75 -10.24
N LEU A 15 11.89 0.36 -10.33
CA LEU A 15 12.87 1.02 -11.19
C LEU A 15 12.47 1.00 -12.66
N THR A 16 11.92 -0.12 -13.15
CA THR A 16 11.38 -0.18 -14.52
C THR A 16 10.17 0.73 -14.68
N LEU A 17 9.23 0.70 -13.73
CA LEU A 17 7.99 1.50 -13.79
C LEU A 17 8.26 3.01 -13.68
N ARG A 18 9.39 3.41 -13.11
CA ARG A 18 9.83 4.81 -13.03
C ARG A 18 9.99 5.47 -14.41
N ASN A 19 10.29 4.70 -15.45
CA ASN A 19 10.45 5.20 -16.82
C ASN A 19 9.13 5.29 -17.60
N GLN A 20 7.99 4.99 -16.97
CA GLN A 20 6.68 5.10 -17.61
C GLN A 20 6.22 6.57 -17.70
N PRO A 21 5.28 6.91 -18.60
CA PRO A 21 4.79 8.28 -18.74
C PRO A 21 4.17 8.90 -17.48
N ASP A 22 3.58 8.06 -16.62
CA ASP A 22 3.03 8.47 -15.32
C ASP A 22 3.51 7.49 -14.23
N PRO A 23 4.78 7.63 -13.80
CA PRO A 23 5.41 6.65 -12.92
C PRO A 23 4.76 6.63 -11.54
N VAL A 24 4.32 7.80 -11.04
CA VAL A 24 3.67 7.90 -9.73
C VAL A 24 2.35 7.12 -9.73
N LYS A 25 1.50 7.30 -10.75
CA LYS A 25 0.25 6.56 -10.85
C LYS A 25 0.49 5.06 -10.99
N VAL A 26 1.35 4.64 -11.91
CA VAL A 26 1.58 3.22 -12.19
C VAL A 26 2.18 2.50 -10.97
N ILE A 27 3.15 3.12 -10.29
CA ILE A 27 3.77 2.55 -9.09
C ILE A 27 2.77 2.50 -7.93
N THR A 28 1.98 3.55 -7.71
CA THR A 28 1.01 3.57 -6.61
C THR A 28 -0.13 2.58 -6.81
N ASP A 29 -0.59 2.38 -8.05
CA ASP A 29 -1.55 1.31 -8.37
C ASP A 29 -0.91 -0.07 -8.12
N ARG A 30 0.36 -0.27 -8.47
CA ARG A 30 1.08 -1.54 -8.20
C ARG A 30 1.30 -1.81 -6.71
N LEU A 31 1.51 -0.76 -5.91
CA LEU A 31 1.58 -0.82 -4.45
C LEU A 31 0.21 -0.94 -3.77
N ARG A 32 -0.89 -0.97 -4.55
CA ARG A 32 -2.27 -1.13 -4.06
C ARG A 32 -2.63 -0.11 -2.98
N VAL A 33 -2.24 1.15 -3.18
CA VAL A 33 -2.49 2.22 -2.18
C VAL A 33 -3.97 2.45 -1.88
N ARG A 34 -4.87 1.98 -2.75
CA ARG A 34 -6.33 2.02 -2.55
C ARG A 34 -6.84 1.08 -1.46
N GLU A 35 -6.04 0.08 -1.09
CA GLU A 35 -6.34 -0.86 0.02
C GLU A 35 -5.88 -0.31 1.37
N MET A 36 -5.19 0.83 1.39
CA MET A 36 -4.73 1.50 2.61
C MET A 36 -5.79 2.50 3.10
N GLY A 37 -5.71 2.87 4.39
CA GLY A 37 -6.49 3.99 4.92
C GLY A 37 -6.12 5.32 4.26
N PRO A 38 -6.98 6.36 4.32
CA PRO A 38 -6.78 7.63 3.61
C PRO A 38 -5.43 8.32 3.90
N ALA A 39 -4.97 8.28 5.15
CA ALA A 39 -3.69 8.87 5.55
C ALA A 39 -2.50 8.14 4.91
N ASP A 40 -2.52 6.81 4.91
CA ASP A 40 -1.46 5.97 4.35
C ASP A 40 -1.46 5.97 2.81
N HIS A 41 -2.64 6.11 2.20
CA HIS A 41 -2.77 6.34 0.76
C HIS A 41 -2.03 7.62 0.36
N ILE A 42 -2.31 8.74 1.04
CA ILE A 42 -1.68 10.03 0.76
C ILE A 42 -0.17 9.96 1.03
N ARG A 43 0.25 9.38 2.16
CA ARG A 43 1.67 9.25 2.52
C ARG A 43 2.44 8.43 1.48
N THR A 44 1.93 7.27 1.08
CA THR A 44 2.60 6.41 0.09
C THR A 44 2.69 7.09 -1.28
N LYS A 45 1.67 7.84 -1.69
CA LYS A 45 1.73 8.66 -2.92
C LYS A 45 2.85 9.70 -2.88
N HIS A 46 3.04 10.39 -1.76
CA HIS A 46 4.11 11.38 -1.60
C HIS A 46 5.49 10.73 -1.59
N GLU A 47 5.65 9.60 -0.91
CA GLU A 47 6.92 8.84 -0.90
C GLU A 47 7.31 8.40 -2.31
N VAL A 48 6.37 7.84 -3.07
CA VAL A 48 6.62 7.46 -4.47
C VAL A 48 6.97 8.67 -5.32
N LYS A 49 6.25 9.78 -5.18
CA LYS A 49 6.54 11.01 -5.91
C LYS A 49 7.96 11.52 -5.62
N ALA A 50 8.34 11.61 -4.35
CA ALA A 50 9.68 12.04 -3.95
C ALA A 50 10.77 11.09 -4.48
N TRP A 51 10.52 9.78 -4.46
CA TRP A 51 11.46 8.80 -5.01
C TRP A 51 11.61 8.91 -6.53
N VAL A 52 10.51 9.15 -7.27
CA VAL A 52 10.55 9.38 -8.73
C VAL A 52 11.37 10.64 -9.06
N GLU A 53 11.19 11.72 -8.29
CA GLU A 53 11.83 13.03 -8.48
C GLU A 53 13.32 13.07 -8.07
N THR A 54 13.79 12.09 -7.30
CA THR A 54 15.20 11.97 -6.87
C THR A 54 15.99 11.00 -7.74
N ALA A 55 17.24 10.67 -7.41
CA ALA A 55 18.02 9.68 -8.16
C ALA A 55 17.35 8.27 -8.18
N GLY A 56 16.42 8.00 -7.27
CA GLY A 56 15.58 6.81 -7.26
C GLY A 56 16.38 5.52 -7.14
N ASP A 57 17.06 5.32 -6.01
CA ASP A 57 17.87 4.13 -5.78
C ASP A 57 17.01 2.89 -5.47
N ALA A 58 17.59 1.71 -5.70
CA ALA A 58 16.93 0.44 -5.43
C ALA A 58 16.58 0.26 -3.95
N LYS A 59 17.42 0.82 -3.06
CA LYS A 59 17.27 0.69 -1.61
C LYS A 59 16.01 1.40 -1.10
N GLU A 60 15.77 2.63 -1.56
CA GLU A 60 14.57 3.37 -1.21
C GLU A 60 13.33 2.75 -1.87
N ALA A 61 13.46 2.17 -3.07
CA ALA A 61 12.37 1.39 -3.67
C ALA A 61 11.96 0.20 -2.79
N GLU A 62 12.93 -0.58 -2.26
CA GLU A 62 12.66 -1.66 -1.31
C GLU A 62 12.01 -1.16 -0.01
N ALA A 63 12.47 -0.02 0.49
CA ALA A 63 11.90 0.59 1.69
C ALA A 63 10.44 1.02 1.47
N ILE A 64 10.12 1.61 0.31
CA ILE A 64 8.75 1.98 -0.07
C ILE A 64 7.86 0.74 -0.16
N ILE A 65 8.32 -0.35 -0.80
CA ILE A 65 7.56 -1.61 -0.88
C ILE A 65 7.27 -2.14 0.53
N THR A 66 8.28 -2.19 1.39
CA THR A 66 8.17 -2.71 2.75
C THR A 66 7.18 -1.90 3.58
N ARG A 67 7.27 -0.57 3.54
CA ARG A 67 6.35 0.34 4.25
C ARG A 67 4.93 0.22 3.70
N ALA A 68 4.76 0.18 2.38
CA ALA A 68 3.46 0.02 1.74
C ALA A 68 2.79 -1.29 2.17
N ARG A 69 3.53 -2.39 2.18
CA ARG A 69 3.03 -3.68 2.64
C ARG A 69 2.57 -3.63 4.10
N ALA A 70 3.42 -3.11 4.99
CA ALA A 70 3.09 -2.99 6.42
C ALA A 70 1.82 -2.16 6.65
N ARG A 71 1.65 -1.05 5.91
CA ARG A 71 0.43 -0.21 5.99
C ARG A 71 -0.83 -0.97 5.58
N ARG A 72 -0.77 -1.77 4.52
CA ARG A 72 -1.91 -2.60 4.09
C ARG A 72 -2.25 -3.66 5.13
N GLU A 73 -1.25 -4.34 5.67
CA GLU A 73 -1.45 -5.35 6.72
C GLU A 73 -2.08 -4.74 7.98
N LEU A 74 -1.62 -3.56 8.40
CA LEU A 74 -2.20 -2.80 9.52
C LEU A 74 -3.65 -2.35 9.27
N GLN A 75 -3.97 -1.91 8.05
CA GLN A 75 -5.34 -1.54 7.70
C GLN A 75 -6.27 -2.76 7.75
N GLN A 76 -5.82 -3.92 7.28
CA GLN A 76 -6.60 -5.15 7.30
C GLN A 76 -6.88 -5.61 8.74
N THR A 77 -5.88 -5.58 9.63
CA THR A 77 -6.08 -5.97 11.03
C THR A 77 -7.02 -5.01 11.77
N GLN A 78 -6.86 -3.69 11.59
CA GLN A 78 -7.77 -2.70 12.19
C GLN A 78 -9.20 -2.86 11.70
N SER A 79 -9.39 -3.11 10.40
CA SER A 79 -10.72 -3.31 9.81
C SER A 79 -11.42 -4.57 10.35
N VAL A 80 -10.66 -5.63 10.64
CA VAL A 80 -11.20 -6.86 11.25
C VAL A 80 -11.60 -6.60 12.70
N THR A 81 -10.73 -5.95 13.47
CA THR A 81 -10.99 -5.64 14.89
C THR A 81 -12.22 -4.74 15.05
N GLN A 82 -12.35 -3.67 14.26
CA GLN A 82 -13.52 -2.79 14.32
C GLN A 82 -14.82 -3.55 14.01
N LYS A 83 -14.85 -4.35 12.93
CA LYS A 83 -16.03 -5.15 12.57
C LYS A 83 -16.41 -6.17 13.65
N MET A 84 -15.44 -6.73 14.37
CA MET A 84 -15.70 -7.65 15.49
C MET A 84 -16.34 -6.91 16.67
N THR A 85 -15.82 -5.73 17.02
CA THR A 85 -16.36 -4.90 18.11
C THR A 85 -17.78 -4.42 17.81
N GLU A 86 -18.07 -3.96 16.59
CA GLU A 86 -19.41 -3.53 16.17
C GLU A 86 -20.45 -4.66 16.26
N ARG A 87 -20.07 -5.89 15.84
CA ARG A 87 -20.96 -7.06 15.92
C ARG A 87 -21.22 -7.52 17.36
N GLN A 88 -20.29 -7.30 18.28
CA GLN A 88 -20.51 -7.58 19.71
C GLN A 88 -21.43 -6.53 20.35
N GLY A 89 -21.27 -5.25 19.99
CA GLY A 89 -22.15 -4.17 20.48
C GLY A 89 -23.60 -4.35 20.03
N GLN A 90 -23.83 -4.73 18.77
CA GLN A 90 -25.18 -4.86 18.21
C GLN A 90 -25.96 -6.10 18.71
N ARG A 91 -25.30 -7.03 19.41
CA ARG A 91 -25.92 -8.19 20.07
C ARG A 91 -26.34 -7.91 21.52
N MET A 92 -26.02 -6.74 22.04
CA MET A 92 -26.23 -6.31 23.43
C MET A 92 -27.29 -5.20 23.55
N ASP A 93 -28.10 -4.97 22.51
CA ASP A 93 -29.30 -4.12 22.62
C ASP A 93 -30.54 -5.02 22.86
N PRO A 94 -31.24 -4.87 24.01
CA PRO A 94 -32.45 -5.63 24.36
C PRO A 94 -33.73 -5.16 23.65
#